data_AF-A0A534L542-F1
#
_entry.id   AF-A0A534L542-F1
#
_cell.length_a   1.000
_cell.length_b   1.000
_cell.length_c   1.000
_cell.angle_alpha   90.00
_cell.angle_beta   90.00
_cell.angle_gamma   90.00
#
_symmetry.space_group_name_H-M   'P 1'
#
loop_
_entity.id
_entity.type
_entity.pdbx_description
1 polymer ?
#
loop_
_entity_poly.entity_id
_entity_poly.type
_entity_poly.pdbx_seq_one_letter_code
_entity_poly.pdbx_strand_id
1 'polypeptide(L)'
;MIRTWRGKAEWAVPLLLFLAILLVAALAFNVANLDTGGEAIPGGGASGGTEPNAFGVFDPLVGDLFLVVFVSFVARRSASS
;
A
#
# COMPACT_ATOMS: atom_id res chain seq x y z
N MET A 1 13.15 -26.70 -24.30
CA MET A 1 13.27 -26.63 -22.82
C MET A 1 12.46 -25.44 -22.32
N ILE A 2 11.22 -25.65 -21.84
CA ILE A 2 10.38 -24.62 -21.22
C ILE A 2 9.75 -25.27 -19.98
N ARG A 3 10.46 -25.30 -18.85
CA ARG A 3 9.93 -25.84 -17.59
C ARG A 3 10.24 -25.00 -16.35
N THR A 4 10.99 -23.89 -16.46
CA THR A 4 11.33 -23.04 -15.31
C THR A 4 10.33 -21.90 -15.05
N TRP A 5 9.39 -21.63 -15.97
CA TRP A 5 8.47 -20.49 -15.86
C TRP A 5 7.20 -20.74 -15.03
N ARG A 6 6.78 -22.00 -14.84
CA ARG A 6 5.51 -22.31 -14.15
C ARG A 6 5.57 -22.00 -12.65
N GLY A 7 6.67 -22.35 -11.97
CA GLY A 7 6.82 -22.05 -10.54
C GLY A 7 6.96 -20.55 -10.21
N LYS A 8 7.42 -19.73 -11.17
CA LYS A 8 7.57 -18.28 -10.99
C LYS A 8 6.28 -17.50 -11.30
N ALA A 9 5.44 -18.03 -12.18
CA ALA A 9 4.14 -17.45 -12.54
C ALA A 9 3.04 -17.75 -11.51
N GLU A 10 3.14 -18.85 -10.76
CA GLU A 10 2.17 -19.20 -9.69
C GLU A 10 2.04 -18.13 -8.61
N TRP A 11 3.13 -17.40 -8.34
CA TRP A 11 3.15 -16.29 -7.38
C TRP A 11 2.83 -14.94 -7.99
N ALA A 12 2.86 -14.81 -9.33
CA ALA A 12 2.61 -13.53 -9.98
C ALA A 12 1.19 -13.03 -9.66
N VAL A 13 0.19 -13.91 -9.67
CA VAL A 13 -1.20 -13.50 -9.42
C VAL A 13 -1.41 -13.00 -7.98
N PRO A 14 -1.04 -13.73 -6.91
CA PRO A 14 -1.16 -13.21 -5.55
C PRO A 14 -0.33 -11.95 -5.30
N LEU A 15 0.88 -11.88 -5.86
CA LEU A 15 1.77 -10.74 -5.66
C LEU A 15 1.27 -9.48 -6.38
N LEU A 16 0.75 -9.62 -7.60
CA LEU A 16 0.14 -8.53 -8.35
C LEU A 16 -1.13 -8.04 -7.67
N LEU A 17 -1.96 -8.94 -7.13
CA LEU A 17 -3.14 -8.55 -6.35
C LEU A 17 -2.76 -7.78 -5.08
N PHE A 18 -1.75 -8.26 -4.34
CA PHE A 18 -1.25 -7.56 -3.17
C PHE A 18 -0.70 -6.16 -3.52
N LEU A 19 0.11 -6.08 -4.58
CA LEU A 19 0.67 -4.82 -5.05
C LEU A 19 -0.42 -3.85 -5.54
N ALA A 20 -1.46 -4.36 -6.21
CA ALA A 20 -2.60 -3.55 -6.63
C ALA A 20 -3.33 -2.94 -5.42
N ILE A 21 -3.53 -3.71 -4.34
CA ILE A 21 -4.13 -3.20 -3.11
C ILE A 21 -3.26 -2.09 -2.50
N LEU A 22 -1.94 -2.28 -2.43
CA LEU A 22 -1.03 -1.25 -1.92
C LEU A 22 -1.06 0.03 -2.77
N LEU A 23 -1.06 -0.12 -4.09
CA LEU A 23 -1.16 1.01 -5.02
C LEU A 23 -2.46 1.79 -4.83
N VAL A 24 -3.60 1.08 -4.73
CA VAL A 24 -4.91 1.72 -4.51
C VAL A 24 -4.97 2.39 -3.14
N ALA A 25 -4.44 1.77 -2.08
CA ALA A 25 -4.41 2.35 -0.74
C ALA A 25 -3.53 3.61 -0.70
N ALA A 26 -2.33 3.56 -1.31
CA ALA A 26 -1.44 4.71 -1.41
C ALA A 26 -2.06 5.84 -2.24
N LEU A 27 -2.75 5.50 -3.34
CA LEU A 27 -3.48 6.47 -4.15
C LEU A 27 -4.62 7.12 -3.34
N ALA A 28 -5.44 6.33 -2.65
CA ALA A 28 -6.54 6.85 -1.82
C ALA A 28 -6.02 7.76 -0.70
N PHE A 29 -4.90 7.37 -0.07
CA PHE A 29 -4.24 8.18 0.93
C PHE A 29 -3.72 9.51 0.35
N ASN A 30 -3.04 9.45 -0.80
CA ASN A 30 -2.54 10.64 -1.48
C ASN A 30 -3.69 11.55 -1.93
N VAL A 31 -4.81 11.01 -2.43
CA VAL A 31 -6.02 11.78 -2.80
C VAL A 31 -6.65 12.42 -1.56
N ALA A 32 -6.73 11.71 -0.44
CA ALA A 32 -7.27 12.26 0.81
C ALA A 32 -6.41 13.40 1.39
N ASN A 33 -5.11 13.41 1.10
CA ASN A 33 -4.16 14.43 1.54
C ASN A 33 -3.72 15.36 0.40
N LEU A 34 -4.36 15.27 -0.76
CA LEU A 34 -4.07 16.14 -1.88
C LEU A 34 -4.66 17.51 -1.53
N ASP A 35 -3.79 18.46 -1.22
CA ASP A 35 -4.20 19.85 -1.08
C ASP A 35 -4.64 20.36 -2.46
N THR A 36 -5.94 20.63 -2.61
CA THR A 36 -6.51 21.19 -3.83
C THR A 36 -6.25 22.69 -3.96
N GLY A 37 -5.48 23.28 -3.04
CA GLY A 37 -4.93 24.62 -3.18
C GLY A 37 -6.02 25.66 -3.29
N GLY A 38 -7.07 25.55 -2.45
CA GLY A 38 -8.11 26.56 -2.28
C GLY A 38 -8.50 27.26 -3.57
N GLU A 39 -8.89 26.52 -4.61
CA GLU A 39 -9.47 27.15 -5.78
C GLU A 39 -10.69 27.93 -5.29
N ALA A 40 -10.62 29.25 -5.41
CA ALA A 40 -11.69 30.15 -5.04
C ALA A 40 -12.88 29.87 -5.95
N ILE A 41 -13.71 28.89 -5.59
CA ILE A 41 -15.10 28.89 -5.99
C ILE A 41 -15.68 30.14 -5.34
N PRO A 42 -16.09 31.15 -6.12
CA PRO A 42 -16.70 32.33 -5.53
C PRO A 42 -18.00 31.88 -4.85
N GLY A 43 -17.96 31.68 -3.53
CA GLY A 43 -19.11 31.30 -2.70
C GLY A 43 -18.93 30.17 -1.67
N GLY A 44 -17.76 29.55 -1.50
CA GLY A 44 -17.57 28.46 -0.51
C GLY A 44 -16.81 28.91 0.74
N GLY A 45 -17.48 28.92 1.90
CA GLY A 45 -17.00 29.47 3.18
C GLY A 45 -15.71 28.88 3.74
N ALA A 46 -15.07 29.70 4.57
CA ALA A 46 -13.73 29.52 5.14
C ALA A 46 -13.61 28.39 6.18
N SER A 47 -12.43 27.76 6.14
CA SER A 47 -11.59 27.24 7.22
C SER A 47 -12.27 26.59 8.44
N GLY A 48 -12.35 25.26 8.42
CA GLY A 48 -12.51 24.43 9.62
C GLY A 48 -11.30 23.53 9.76
N GLY A 49 -10.32 23.95 10.57
CA GLY A 49 -9.12 23.16 10.85
C GLY A 49 -9.47 21.84 11.55
N THR A 50 -8.84 20.76 11.10
CA THR A 50 -8.71 19.53 11.89
C THR A 50 -7.32 19.52 12.50
N GLU A 51 -7.25 19.34 13.82
CA GLU A 51 -5.99 19.19 14.55
C GLU A 51 -5.20 18.02 13.95
N PRO A 52 -3.85 18.11 13.84
CA PRO A 52 -3.04 17.04 13.32
C PRO A 52 -3.09 15.88 14.33
N ASN A 53 -3.90 14.88 14.04
CA ASN A 53 -3.85 13.63 14.79
C ASN A 53 -2.53 12.92 14.42
N ALA A 54 -1.57 12.96 15.33
CA ALA A 54 -0.22 12.38 15.17
C ALA A 54 -0.21 10.84 15.03
N PHE A 55 -1.39 10.20 14.95
CA PHE A 55 -1.54 8.77 14.68
C PHE A 55 -1.65 8.42 13.19
N GLY A 56 -1.50 9.41 12.32
CA GLY A 56 -1.47 9.20 10.88
C GLY A 56 -0.19 8.49 10.43
N VAL A 57 -0.27 7.19 10.16
CA VAL A 57 -0.34 6.65 8.78
C VAL A 57 0.35 5.29 8.62
N PHE A 58 1.52 5.03 9.20
CA PHE A 58 2.09 3.67 9.31
C PHE A 58 3.12 3.65 10.44
N ASP A 59 2.92 2.84 11.47
CA ASP A 59 3.99 2.54 12.42
C ASP A 59 5.09 1.75 11.68
N PRO A 60 6.33 2.25 11.61
CA PRO A 60 7.44 1.54 10.97
C PRO A 60 7.60 0.11 11.49
N LEU A 61 7.29 -0.13 12.77
CA LEU A 61 7.33 -1.47 13.37
C LEU A 61 6.24 -2.39 12.81
N VAL A 62 5.05 -1.85 12.55
CA VAL A 62 3.93 -2.62 11.95
C VAL A 62 4.23 -2.91 10.48
N GLY A 63 4.81 -1.95 9.75
CA GLY A 63 5.28 -2.15 8.38
C GLY A 63 6.38 -3.22 8.28
N ASP A 64 7.40 -3.13 9.13
CA ASP A 64 8.49 -4.11 9.19
C ASP A 64 8.00 -5.49 9.59
N LEU A 65 7.11 -5.59 10.60
CA LEU A 65 6.55 -6.86 11.02
C LEU A 65 5.76 -7.52 9.88
N PHE A 66 4.96 -6.73 9.15
CA PHE A 66 4.18 -7.24 8.03
C PHE A 66 5.09 -7.75 6.91
N LEU A 67 6.16 -7.00 6.58
CA LEU A 67 7.15 -7.41 5.58
C LEU A 67 7.91 -8.67 6.01
N VAL A 68 8.35 -8.75 7.26
CA VAL A 68 9.08 -9.92 7.79
C VAL A 68 8.20 -11.16 7.77
N VAL A 69 6.93 -11.05 8.17
CA VAL A 69 5.98 -12.18 8.12
C VAL A 69 5.74 -12.61 6.67
N PHE A 70 5.55 -11.67 5.76
CA PHE A 70 5.33 -11.96 4.35
C PHE A 70 6.55 -12.64 3.70
N VAL A 71 7.75 -12.09 3.90
CA VAL A 71 9.00 -12.66 3.39
C VAL A 71 9.26 -14.04 3.99
N SER A 72 9.02 -14.22 5.29
CA SER A 72 9.19 -15.51 5.96
C SER A 72 8.24 -16.57 5.42
N PHE A 73 6.99 -16.21 5.14
CA PHE A 73 6.01 -17.10 4.53
C PHE A 73 6.43 -17.55 3.12
N VAL A 74 6.89 -16.60 2.29
CA VAL A 74 7.40 -16.89 0.94
C VAL A 74 8.65 -17.77 1.00
N ALA A 75 9.62 -17.42 1.85
CA ALA A 75 10.88 -18.14 2.00
C ALA A 75 10.68 -19.57 2.52
N ARG A 76 9.81 -19.76 3.54
CA ARG A 76 9.51 -21.08 4.10
C ARG A 76 8.92 -22.02 3.04
N ARG A 77 8.11 -21.52 2.11
CA ARG A 77 7.55 -22.35 1.02
C ARG A 77 8.56 -22.61 -0.10
N SER A 78 9.50 -21.68 -0.34
CA SER A 78 10.57 -21.89 -1.31
C SER A 78 11.54 -23.00 -0.89
N ALA A 79 11.69 -23.26 0.41
CA ALA A 79 12.56 -24.31 0.94
C ALA A 79 11.89 -25.70 0.99
N SER A 80 10.58 -25.80 0.72
CA SER A 80 9.81 -27.05 0.73
C SER A 80 9.51 -27.60 -0.67
N SER A 81 10.14 -27.06 -1.71
CA SER A 81 10.02 -27.45 -3.12
C SER A 81 11.36 -27.98 -3.65
#